data_AF-A0A6B1FSM1-F1
#
_entry.id   AF-A0A6B1FSM1-F1
#
_cell.length_a   1.000
_cell.length_b   1.000
_cell.length_c   1.000
_cell.angle_alpha   90.00
_cell.angle_beta   90.00
_cell.angle_gamma   90.00
#
_symmetry.space_group_name_H-M   'P 1'
#
loop_
_entity.id
_entity.type
_entity.pdbx_description
1 polymer ?
#
loop_
_entity_poly.entity_id
_entity_poly.type
_entity_poly.pdbx_seq_one_letter_code
_entity_poly.pdbx_strand_id
1 'polypeptide(L)'
;MLRSRSARLFPLLVALLPLAACGGGEDPVEPEPERPPDLTGTYTLESLSSIVTGGQTFTPPIVSGTFTAQQTSVTGPEASGTTMLSVTLPVGTPGGETTTIEDQGTYVNRLDGTWEQNGQILQGIGTYTFRNNVLTVEVTEPALNVSTTVWRKN
;
A
#
# COMPACT_ATOMS: atom_id res chain seq x y z
N MET A 1 -16.79 -67.84 -56.12
CA MET A 1 -15.84 -67.15 -57.03
C MET A 1 -15.34 -65.92 -56.27
N LEU A 2 -14.16 -65.92 -55.63
CA LEU A 2 -12.82 -65.57 -56.18
C LEU A 2 -12.90 -64.29 -57.06
N ARG A 3 -12.19 -63.17 -56.81
CA ARG A 3 -10.79 -63.00 -56.38
C ARG A 3 -10.53 -61.69 -55.62
N SER A 4 -9.52 -61.80 -54.77
CA SER A 4 -8.84 -60.81 -53.94
C SER A 4 -7.80 -59.97 -54.73
N ARG A 5 -7.27 -58.94 -54.03
CA ARG A 5 -5.90 -58.34 -54.07
C ARG A 5 -5.92 -56.88 -54.57
N SER A 6 -5.54 -55.89 -53.77
CA SER A 6 -4.21 -55.82 -53.14
C SER A 6 -4.20 -54.98 -51.86
N ALA A 7 -3.78 -55.63 -50.77
CA ALA A 7 -3.22 -54.98 -49.60
C ALA A 7 -1.72 -54.73 -49.84
N ARG A 8 -1.20 -53.59 -49.38
CA ARG A 8 0.23 -53.43 -49.06
C ARG A 8 0.36 -53.02 -47.60
N LEU A 9 1.05 -53.87 -46.87
CA LEU A 9 1.51 -53.74 -45.50
C LEU A 9 2.79 -52.88 -45.43
N PHE A 10 2.92 -52.05 -44.38
CA PHE A 10 4.04 -51.84 -43.40
C PHE A 10 5.51 -51.70 -43.87
N PRO A 11 6.41 -50.99 -43.13
CA PRO A 11 6.60 -51.00 -41.65
C PRO A 11 6.66 -49.60 -41.01
N LEU A 12 6.32 -49.36 -39.72
CA LEU A 12 6.86 -49.84 -38.44
C LEU A 12 8.37 -49.58 -38.22
N LEU A 13 8.69 -48.43 -37.60
CA LEU A 13 9.84 -48.18 -36.71
C LEU A 13 9.38 -47.01 -35.83
N VAL A 14 8.98 -47.14 -34.56
CA VAL A 14 9.66 -47.66 -33.37
C VAL A 14 11.05 -47.04 -33.15
N ALA A 15 11.04 -45.91 -32.45
CA ALA A 15 11.92 -45.62 -31.32
C ALA A 15 10.97 -45.09 -30.23
N LEU A 16 10.72 -45.65 -29.02
CA LEU A 16 11.49 -46.49 -28.09
C LEU A 16 12.93 -45.95 -27.99
N LEU A 17 13.28 -45.13 -27.00
CA LEU A 17 13.12 -45.34 -25.56
C LEU A 17 13.42 -44.03 -24.79
N PRO A 18 13.19 -43.99 -23.46
CA PRO A 18 12.52 -42.94 -22.72
C PRO A 18 13.50 -42.24 -21.77
N LEU A 19 13.02 -41.37 -20.86
CA LEU A 19 13.46 -41.42 -19.47
C LEU A 19 12.43 -40.70 -18.58
N ALA A 20 11.78 -41.54 -17.78
CA ALA A 20 11.31 -41.26 -16.43
C ALA A 20 10.18 -40.23 -16.25
N ALA A 21 8.98 -40.78 -16.09
CA ALA A 21 8.12 -40.36 -15.00
C ALA A 21 8.90 -40.46 -13.66
N CYS A 22 9.06 -39.33 -13.00
CA CYS A 22 9.32 -39.19 -11.58
C CYS A 22 8.56 -37.91 -11.21
N GLY A 23 7.33 -37.99 -10.73
CA GLY A 23 7.12 -38.10 -9.30
C GLY A 23 7.04 -36.69 -8.72
N GLY A 24 5.82 -36.21 -8.48
CA GLY A 24 5.58 -34.91 -7.85
C GLY A 24 4.42 -34.20 -8.54
N GLY A 25 3.22 -34.33 -7.98
CA GLY A 25 2.22 -33.29 -8.16
C GLY A 25 2.78 -32.04 -7.52
N GLU A 26 3.55 -31.27 -8.29
CA GLU A 26 3.77 -29.88 -7.96
C GLU A 26 2.44 -29.23 -8.29
N ASP A 27 1.60 -29.06 -7.26
CA ASP A 27 0.51 -28.10 -7.32
C ASP A 27 1.08 -26.83 -7.97
N PRO A 28 0.37 -26.23 -8.96
CA PRO A 28 0.81 -24.97 -9.51
C PRO A 28 1.06 -24.04 -8.32
N VAL A 29 2.31 -23.62 -8.14
CA VAL A 29 2.68 -22.70 -7.07
C VAL A 29 1.79 -21.48 -7.26
N GLU A 30 0.78 -21.35 -6.39
CA GLU A 30 -0.10 -20.19 -6.40
C GLU A 30 0.82 -18.98 -6.30
N PRO A 31 0.76 -18.03 -7.25
CA PRO A 31 1.60 -16.85 -7.17
C PRO A 31 1.36 -16.24 -5.80
N GLU A 32 2.44 -15.98 -5.05
CA GLU A 32 2.31 -15.37 -3.72
C GLU A 32 1.39 -14.17 -3.86
N PRO A 33 0.36 -14.03 -3.01
CA PRO A 33 -0.48 -12.85 -3.07
C PRO A 33 0.44 -11.65 -2.91
N GLU A 34 0.45 -10.76 -3.90
CA GLU A 34 1.08 -9.46 -3.77
C GLU A 34 0.59 -8.89 -2.43
N ARG A 35 1.48 -8.53 -1.52
CA ARG A 35 1.08 -8.00 -0.19
C ARG A 35 1.27 -6.50 -0.19
N PRO A 36 0.44 -5.74 0.54
CA PRO A 36 0.69 -4.32 0.71
C PRO A 36 2.09 -4.06 1.30
N PRO A 37 2.71 -2.92 0.98
CA PRO A 37 4.01 -2.57 1.55
C PRO A 37 3.93 -2.43 3.07
N ASP A 38 4.99 -2.82 3.77
CA ASP A 38 5.11 -2.57 5.21
C ASP A 38 5.39 -1.09 5.48
N LEU A 39 4.40 -0.44 6.09
CA LEU A 39 4.46 0.98 6.45
C LEU A 39 4.99 1.22 7.87
N THR A 40 5.47 0.19 8.57
CA THR A 40 5.97 0.33 9.95
C THR A 40 7.15 1.29 10.03
N GLY A 41 7.04 2.32 10.87
CA GLY A 41 8.12 3.26 11.16
C GLY A 41 7.63 4.62 11.62
N THR A 42 8.60 5.51 11.84
CA THR A 42 8.36 6.91 12.17
C THR A 42 8.75 7.78 10.98
N TYR A 43 7.91 8.74 10.69
CA TYR A 43 7.99 9.60 9.54
C TYR A 43 7.95 11.07 9.96
N THR A 44 8.67 11.91 9.23
CA THR A 44 8.62 13.37 9.38
C THR A 44 7.81 13.98 8.24
N LEU A 45 6.99 14.97 8.56
CA LEU A 45 6.20 15.71 7.59
C LEU A 45 7.12 16.49 6.65
N GLU A 46 7.06 16.17 5.36
CA GLU A 46 7.82 16.85 4.31
C GLU A 46 6.98 17.96 3.68
N SER A 47 5.71 17.68 3.41
CA SER A 47 4.77 18.67 2.90
C SER A 47 3.31 18.31 3.18
N LEU A 48 2.45 19.32 3.09
CA LEU A 48 1.00 19.20 3.12
C LEU A 48 0.42 20.25 2.17
N SER A 49 -0.78 20.03 1.63
CA SER A 49 -1.40 20.98 0.71
C SER A 49 -1.77 22.30 1.40
N SER A 50 -2.65 22.25 2.40
CA SER A 50 -2.94 23.36 3.31
C SER A 50 -3.74 22.87 4.51
N ILE A 51 -3.45 23.37 5.72
CA ILE A 51 -4.31 23.17 6.91
C ILE A 51 -5.08 24.45 7.17
N VAL A 52 -6.40 24.34 7.42
CA VAL A 52 -7.24 25.46 7.83
C VAL A 52 -7.69 25.28 9.28
N THR A 53 -7.20 26.15 10.17
CA THR A 53 -7.55 26.16 11.59
C THR A 53 -7.80 27.60 12.05
N GLY A 54 -8.87 27.83 12.82
CA GLY A 54 -9.18 29.16 13.35
C GLY A 54 -9.39 30.25 12.29
N GLY A 55 -9.81 29.86 11.07
CA GLY A 55 -9.98 30.77 9.93
C GLY A 55 -8.68 31.17 9.21
N GLN A 56 -7.52 30.63 9.63
CA GLN A 56 -6.24 30.85 8.96
C GLN A 56 -5.83 29.62 8.15
N THR A 57 -5.13 29.85 7.04
CA THR A 57 -4.57 28.81 6.19
C THR A 57 -3.06 28.75 6.40
N PHE A 58 -2.55 27.54 6.68
CA PHE A 58 -1.13 27.30 6.89
C PHE A 58 -0.58 26.35 5.82
N THR A 59 0.60 26.69 5.30
CA THR A 59 1.36 25.87 4.34
C THR A 59 2.79 25.65 4.85
N PRO A 60 3.48 24.59 4.36
CA PRO A 60 4.89 24.37 4.69
C PRO A 60 5.77 25.59 4.31
N PRO A 61 6.89 25.83 5.01
CA PRO A 61 7.50 25.00 6.06
C PRO A 61 7.03 25.34 7.49
N ILE A 62 5.98 26.16 7.63
CA ILE A 62 5.55 26.68 8.94
C ILE A 62 4.88 25.59 9.79
N VAL A 63 4.44 24.51 9.15
CA VAL A 63 3.89 23.32 9.79
C VAL A 63 4.93 22.21 9.81
N SER A 64 5.10 21.59 10.96
CA SER A 64 5.93 20.39 11.14
C SER A 64 5.11 19.27 11.76
N GLY A 65 5.56 18.02 11.62
CA GLY A 65 4.86 16.91 12.24
C GLY A 65 5.61 15.60 12.18
N THR A 66 5.15 14.67 13.00
CA THR A 66 5.58 13.28 13.06
C THR A 66 4.37 12.38 12.86
N PHE A 67 4.54 11.35 12.04
CA PHE A 67 3.58 10.28 11.86
C PHE A 67 4.29 8.96 12.19
N THR A 68 3.71 8.14 13.05
CA THR A 68 4.22 6.80 13.35
C THR A 68 3.16 5.81 12.96
N ALA A 69 3.53 4.83 12.13
CA ALA A 69 2.68 3.70 11.77
C ALA A 69 3.30 2.42 12.31
N GLN A 70 2.47 1.53 12.85
CA GLN A 70 2.86 0.20 13.29
C GLN A 70 1.90 -0.81 12.68
N GLN A 71 2.39 -1.60 11.72
CA GLN A 71 1.61 -2.67 11.15
C GLN A 71 1.40 -3.78 12.19
N THR A 72 0.17 -4.26 12.31
CA THR A 72 -0.23 -5.30 13.29
C THR A 72 -0.78 -6.55 12.62
N SER A 73 -1.33 -6.46 11.41
CA SER A 73 -1.80 -7.63 10.66
C SER A 73 -1.74 -7.44 9.14
N VAL A 74 -1.64 -8.57 8.43
CA VAL A 74 -1.69 -8.64 6.96
C VAL A 74 -2.60 -9.80 6.59
N THR A 75 -3.65 -9.53 5.82
CA THR A 75 -4.63 -10.52 5.37
C THR A 75 -4.85 -10.35 3.87
N GLY A 76 -4.23 -11.21 3.07
CA GLY A 76 -4.33 -11.15 1.61
C GLY A 76 -3.89 -9.78 1.06
N PRO A 77 -4.78 -9.03 0.39
CA PRO A 77 -4.46 -7.73 -0.21
C PRO A 77 -4.52 -6.55 0.75
N GLU A 78 -4.71 -6.77 2.04
CA GLU A 78 -4.86 -5.72 3.05
C GLU A 78 -3.83 -5.86 4.16
N ALA A 79 -3.30 -4.72 4.61
CA ALA A 79 -2.52 -4.60 5.83
C ALA A 79 -3.17 -3.56 6.73
N SER A 80 -3.13 -3.80 8.03
CA SER A 80 -3.69 -2.88 9.03
C SER A 80 -2.72 -2.67 10.18
N GLY A 81 -2.91 -1.55 10.88
CA GLY A 81 -2.03 -1.16 11.96
C GLY A 81 -2.58 -0.01 12.79
N THR A 82 -1.75 0.46 13.70
CA THR A 82 -2.03 1.64 14.52
C THR A 82 -1.23 2.84 14.03
N THR A 83 -1.76 4.03 14.27
CA THR A 83 -1.12 5.31 13.95
C THR A 83 -1.04 6.21 15.18
N MET A 84 0.05 6.97 15.27
CA MET A 84 0.15 8.13 16.13
C MET A 84 0.65 9.31 15.30
N LEU A 85 -0.08 10.43 15.38
CA LEU A 85 0.19 11.62 14.60
C LEU A 85 0.37 12.79 15.56
N SER A 86 1.37 13.62 15.32
CA SER A 86 1.60 14.85 16.06
C SER A 86 1.98 15.94 15.06
N VAL A 87 1.21 17.02 15.00
CA VAL A 87 1.44 18.13 14.08
C VAL A 87 1.51 19.42 14.86
N THR A 88 2.59 20.17 14.64
CA THR A 88 2.82 21.47 15.27
C THR A 88 2.51 22.57 14.26
N LEU A 89 1.63 23.48 14.66
CA LEU A 89 1.14 24.60 13.87
C LEU A 89 1.43 25.90 14.63
N PRO A 90 1.72 27.02 13.95
CA PRO A 90 1.62 28.33 14.60
C PRO A 90 0.16 28.61 14.97
N VAL A 91 -0.06 29.27 16.09
CA VAL A 91 -1.35 29.84 16.50
C VAL A 91 -1.21 31.35 16.64
N GLY A 92 -2.17 32.10 16.11
CA GLY A 92 -2.14 33.56 16.13
C GLY A 92 -1.41 34.16 14.93
N THR A 93 -0.41 35.02 15.14
CA THR A 93 0.34 35.71 14.08
C THR A 93 1.51 34.87 13.54
N PRO A 94 1.88 34.98 12.25
CA PRO A 94 3.07 34.31 11.70
C PRO A 94 4.34 34.64 12.51
N GLY A 95 5.02 33.62 13.04
CA GLY A 95 6.17 33.75 13.96
C GLY A 95 5.83 33.80 15.46
N GLY A 96 4.56 33.59 15.83
CA GLY A 96 4.08 33.52 17.21
C GLY A 96 4.16 32.13 17.85
N GLU A 97 3.40 31.94 18.93
CA GLU A 97 3.29 30.69 19.67
C GLU A 97 2.87 29.52 18.76
N THR A 98 3.33 28.32 19.08
CA THR A 98 2.95 27.09 18.38
C THR A 98 2.01 26.26 19.24
N THR A 99 1.04 25.62 18.61
CA THR A 99 0.23 24.56 19.21
C THR A 99 0.59 23.21 18.59
N THR A 100 0.46 22.15 19.37
CA THR A 100 0.61 20.78 18.89
C THR A 100 -0.74 20.10 18.94
N ILE A 101 -1.13 19.51 17.82
CA ILE A 101 -2.33 18.69 17.68
C ILE A 101 -1.90 17.24 17.54
N GLU A 102 -2.47 16.36 18.35
CA GLU A 102 -2.16 14.94 18.36
C GLU A 102 -3.38 14.12 17.95
N ASP A 103 -3.15 13.03 17.21
CA ASP A 103 -4.14 12.01 16.86
C ASP A 103 -3.60 10.62 17.19
N GLN A 104 -4.50 9.71 17.48
CA GLN A 104 -4.22 8.29 17.52
C GLN A 104 -5.34 7.53 16.82
N GLY A 105 -4.98 6.43 16.19
CA GLY A 105 -5.91 5.76 15.30
C GLY A 105 -5.47 4.41 14.82
N THR A 106 -6.24 3.89 13.89
CA THR A 106 -5.91 2.69 13.12
C THR A 106 -5.89 3.02 11.65
N TYR A 107 -5.09 2.31 10.88
CA TYR A 107 -5.10 2.42 9.43
C TYR A 107 -5.30 1.05 8.77
N VAL A 108 -5.83 1.09 7.56
CA VAL A 108 -5.88 -0.01 6.61
C VAL A 108 -5.31 0.51 5.30
N ASN A 109 -4.31 -0.20 4.76
CA ASN A 109 -3.76 0.06 3.44
C ASN A 109 -3.93 -1.19 2.57
N ARG A 110 -4.35 -0.97 1.33
CA ARG A 110 -4.62 -2.07 0.39
C ARG A 110 -3.65 -2.04 -0.79
N LEU A 111 -3.51 -3.16 -1.47
CA LEU A 111 -2.66 -3.30 -2.64
C LEU A 111 -2.97 -2.34 -3.78
N ASP A 112 -4.26 -2.04 -3.97
CA ASP A 112 -4.75 -1.16 -5.02
C ASP A 112 -4.41 0.33 -4.77
N GLY A 113 -3.72 0.64 -3.66
CA GLY A 113 -3.35 1.99 -3.29
C GLY A 113 -4.45 2.72 -2.51
N THR A 114 -5.50 2.04 -2.05
CA THR A 114 -6.50 2.67 -1.17
C THR A 114 -6.03 2.74 0.28
N TRP A 115 -6.44 3.81 0.95
CA TRP A 115 -6.07 4.15 2.31
C TRP A 115 -7.31 4.51 3.12
N GLU A 116 -7.42 3.92 4.30
CA GLU A 116 -8.41 4.29 5.31
C GLU A 116 -7.73 4.45 6.65
N GLN A 117 -7.84 5.63 7.26
CA GLN A 117 -7.43 5.86 8.63
C GLN A 117 -8.64 6.25 9.46
N ASN A 118 -8.84 5.53 10.56
CA ASN A 118 -9.76 5.93 11.62
C ASN A 118 -8.98 6.78 12.62
N GLY A 119 -9.27 8.09 12.65
CA GLY A 119 -8.61 9.12 13.45
C GLY A 119 -9.34 10.46 13.24
N GLN A 120 -8.97 11.50 13.99
CA GLN A 120 -9.74 12.74 14.05
C GLN A 120 -9.29 13.86 13.11
N ILE A 121 -8.04 13.88 12.61
CA ILE A 121 -7.48 15.16 12.13
C ILE A 121 -7.00 15.27 10.69
N LEU A 122 -6.26 14.30 10.10
CA LEU A 122 -5.57 14.60 8.83
C LEU A 122 -5.81 13.65 7.66
N GLN A 123 -5.70 12.34 7.85
CA GLN A 123 -5.48 11.44 6.71
C GLN A 123 -6.71 10.63 6.26
N GLY A 124 -7.79 10.61 7.05
CA GLY A 124 -9.14 10.16 6.68
C GLY A 124 -9.21 8.98 5.70
N ILE A 125 -10.07 9.10 4.69
CA ILE A 125 -10.21 8.15 3.58
C ILE A 125 -9.55 8.75 2.34
N GLY A 126 -8.85 7.92 1.56
CA GLY A 126 -8.17 8.38 0.37
C GLY A 126 -7.39 7.30 -0.39
N THR A 127 -6.36 7.75 -1.10
CA THR A 127 -5.36 6.89 -1.75
C THR A 127 -3.99 7.14 -1.13
N TYR A 128 -3.10 6.16 -1.25
CA TYR A 128 -1.71 6.28 -0.84
C TYR A 128 -0.74 5.77 -1.89
N THR A 129 0.48 6.31 -1.82
CA THR A 129 1.64 5.72 -2.47
C THR A 129 2.79 5.65 -1.49
N PHE A 130 3.55 4.55 -1.54
CA PHE A 130 4.77 4.39 -0.75
C PHE A 130 5.94 4.01 -1.66
N ARG A 131 6.90 4.91 -1.82
CA ARG A 131 8.09 4.71 -2.67
C ARG A 131 9.28 5.44 -2.08
N ASN A 132 10.46 4.82 -2.12
CA ASN A 132 11.71 5.42 -1.64
C ASN A 132 11.58 6.03 -0.23
N ASN A 133 10.94 5.31 0.70
CA ASN A 133 10.70 5.78 2.07
C ASN A 133 9.82 7.04 2.18
N VAL A 134 9.07 7.39 1.14
CA VAL A 134 8.09 8.49 1.15
C VAL A 134 6.68 7.91 1.07
N LEU A 135 5.87 8.21 2.08
CA LEU A 135 4.45 7.94 2.12
C LEU A 135 3.69 9.20 1.72
N THR A 136 2.96 9.14 0.61
CA THR A 136 2.04 10.21 0.18
C THR A 136 0.62 9.72 0.36
N VAL A 137 -0.22 10.50 1.04
CA VAL A 137 -1.65 10.20 1.23
C VAL A 137 -2.47 11.35 0.63
N GLU A 138 -3.33 11.03 -0.33
CA GLU A 138 -4.30 11.96 -0.93
C GLU A 138 -5.68 11.68 -0.34
N VAL A 139 -6.21 12.62 0.42
CA VAL A 139 -7.43 12.47 1.21
C VAL A 139 -8.62 13.01 0.41
N THR A 140 -9.63 12.18 0.20
CA THR A 140 -10.85 12.56 -0.52
C THR A 140 -11.90 13.17 0.42
N GLU A 141 -11.90 12.77 1.70
CA GLU A 141 -12.83 13.26 2.72
C GLU A 141 -12.07 13.72 3.98
N PRO A 142 -11.46 14.92 3.98
CA PRO A 142 -10.62 15.38 5.08
C PRO A 142 -11.39 16.11 6.18
N ALA A 143 -10.99 15.90 7.44
CA ALA A 143 -11.52 16.65 8.58
C ALA A 143 -11.04 18.12 8.64
N LEU A 144 -9.80 18.41 8.20
CA LEU A 144 -9.15 19.73 8.32
C LEU A 144 -8.83 20.42 6.97
N ASN A 145 -9.60 20.15 5.91
CA ASN A 145 -9.35 20.64 4.54
C ASN A 145 -7.94 20.29 3.99
N VAL A 146 -7.30 19.25 4.52
CA VAL A 146 -6.01 18.76 4.03
C VAL A 146 -6.24 17.72 2.96
N SER A 147 -6.01 18.06 1.70
CA SER A 147 -6.18 17.14 0.59
C SER A 147 -5.00 16.18 0.39
N THR A 148 -3.80 16.55 0.83
CA THR A 148 -2.59 15.75 0.58
C THR A 148 -1.58 15.93 1.70
N THR A 149 -0.97 14.83 2.13
CA THR A 149 0.16 14.82 3.07
C THR A 149 1.30 13.97 2.52
N VAL A 150 2.54 14.42 2.73
CA VAL A 150 3.76 13.73 2.31
C VAL A 150 4.67 13.55 3.52
N TRP A 151 5.01 12.30 3.81
CA TRP A 151 5.76 11.89 4.99
C TRP A 151 7.01 11.13 4.58
N ARG A 152 8.17 11.50 5.12
CA ARG A 152 9.44 10.80 4.88
C ARG A 152 9.81 9.94 6.07
N LYS A 153 10.02 8.65 5.83
CA LYS A 153 10.48 7.70 6.86
C LYS A 153 11.89 8.07 7.31
N ASN A 154 12.10 8.05 8.62
CA ASN A 154 13.41 8.25 9.26
C ASN A 154 14.33 7.03 9.10
#